data_AF-A0A6C0BSQ7-F1
#
_entry.id   AF-A0A6C0BSQ7-F1
#
_cell.length_a   1.000
_cell.length_b   1.000
_cell.length_c   1.000
_cell.angle_alpha   90.00
_cell.angle_beta   90.00
_cell.angle_gamma   90.00
#
_symmetry.space_group_name_H-M   'P 1'
#
loop_
_entity.id
_entity.type
_entity.pdbx_description
1 polymer ?
#
loop_
_entity_poly.entity_id
_entity_poly.type
_entity_poly.pdbx_seq_one_letter_code
_entity_poly.pdbx_strand_id
1 'polypeptide(L)'
;MKTDLNINLHTSKNMKFLNIDHIYVVHCKQYPERYTYLQKIFDTLNIPKDYYDFVVHTHKSDMTDETVLKYYTVDTDIRDKELKIIGENTYLTKDISRGNISCGINHINIWQKVTETEYNNVLVLEDDIIFQQDTIKNLVEATMQLPKKFSFCSLEEGAGLKVTNYITKNIDQDVMFYKVPDGRMRCTGSYITNKETCRRLLTFNTKRKFSLEIDMQLWLYGKLKLIDVYWAYPPVFVQGSQNGTYVSGIQNTNGVNESHNVIIQNTQRLLEYLGMESNRRCIEIKNDNDQQIYSRNLIERHNFSTLTLSNNDANMVNKMKEMNKMLSIKHVHMQTNITNDNIAHLIKENYFEGALDILVLDKYDKDLLFFLLTTSIIINPKIIIITSAMEHTNIHESYTYCNIMNMFIKK
;
A
#
# COMPACT_ATOMS: atom_id res chain seq x y z
N MET A 1 0.57 23.35 -3.10
CA MET A 1 1.84 24.11 -3.00
C MET A 1 2.42 24.24 -4.40
N LYS A 2 2.58 25.46 -4.93
CA LYS A 2 3.25 25.68 -6.22
C LYS A 2 4.76 25.58 -5.97
N THR A 3 5.37 24.47 -6.38
CA THR A 3 6.82 24.34 -6.46
C THR A 3 7.29 25.00 -7.74
N ASP A 4 7.54 26.31 -7.68
CA ASP A 4 8.23 27.05 -8.72
C ASP A 4 9.71 26.62 -8.71
N LEU A 5 10.05 25.59 -9.48
CA LEU A 5 11.43 25.25 -9.82
C LEU A 5 12.01 26.38 -10.68
N ASN A 6 12.61 27.38 -10.04
CA ASN A 6 13.49 28.35 -10.69
C ASN A 6 14.84 27.67 -11.02
N ILE A 7 14.83 26.76 -12.00
CA ILE A 7 16.04 26.22 -12.60
C ILE A 7 16.46 27.21 -13.70
N ASN A 8 17.35 28.15 -13.35
CA ASN A 8 17.98 29.04 -14.32
C ASN A 8 19.14 28.29 -15.02
N LEU A 9 18.81 27.36 -15.91
CA LEU A 9 19.78 26.71 -16.82
C LEU A 9 19.64 27.33 -18.22
N HIS A 10 20.16 28.54 -18.39
CA HIS A 10 20.44 29.07 -19.73
C HIS A 10 21.69 28.38 -20.30
N THR A 11 21.55 27.13 -20.72
CA THR A 11 22.57 26.45 -21.52
C THR A 11 22.01 26.22 -22.92
N SER A 12 22.56 26.93 -23.91
CA SER A 12 22.22 26.81 -25.34
C SER A 12 22.61 25.45 -25.97
N LYS A 13 22.92 24.44 -25.16
CA LYS A 13 23.41 23.13 -25.56
C LYS A 13 22.45 22.06 -25.07
N ASN A 14 22.16 21.10 -25.93
CA ASN A 14 21.33 19.94 -25.60
C ASN A 14 21.92 19.18 -24.40
N MET A 15 21.10 18.94 -23.38
CA MET A 15 21.52 18.22 -22.18
C MET A 15 21.39 16.70 -22.39
N LYS A 16 22.49 15.98 -22.19
CA LYS A 16 22.52 14.52 -22.07
C LYS A 16 23.33 14.16 -20.82
N PHE A 17 22.98 13.05 -20.18
CA PHE A 17 23.69 12.57 -19.01
C PHE A 17 24.87 11.69 -19.43
N LEU A 18 26.04 11.91 -18.83
CA LEU A 18 27.22 11.09 -19.12
C LEU A 18 26.92 9.62 -18.82
N ASN A 19 27.42 8.68 -19.62
CA ASN A 19 27.25 7.24 -19.43
C ASN A 19 25.79 6.73 -19.48
N ILE A 20 24.84 7.55 -19.97
CA ILE A 20 23.45 7.17 -20.22
C ILE A 20 23.16 7.39 -21.70
N ASP A 21 22.76 6.34 -22.40
CA ASP A 21 22.51 6.37 -23.84
C ASP A 21 21.07 6.79 -24.16
N HIS A 22 20.11 6.48 -23.27
CA HIS A 22 18.71 6.82 -23.44
C HIS A 22 17.94 6.86 -22.12
N ILE A 23 16.80 7.57 -22.11
CA ILE A 23 15.87 7.63 -20.98
C ILE A 23 14.54 6.97 -21.37
N TYR A 24 14.07 6.01 -20.59
CA TYR A 24 12.73 5.45 -20.75
C TYR A 24 11.84 5.88 -19.59
N VAL A 25 10.64 6.37 -19.90
CA VAL A 25 9.64 6.73 -18.90
C VAL A 25 8.48 5.75 -18.96
N VAL A 26 8.24 4.98 -17.90
CA VAL A 26 7.03 4.18 -17.73
C VAL A 26 5.88 5.15 -17.49
N HIS A 27 4.95 5.23 -18.45
CA HIS A 27 3.84 6.17 -18.35
C HIS A 27 2.49 5.50 -18.59
N CYS A 28 1.53 5.81 -17.72
CA CYS A 28 0.15 5.41 -17.85
C CYS A 28 -0.70 6.53 -18.47
N LYS A 29 -1.38 6.25 -19.60
CA LYS A 29 -2.26 7.21 -20.31
C LYS A 29 -3.32 7.86 -19.43
N GLN A 30 -3.68 7.24 -18.31
CA GLN A 30 -4.68 7.76 -17.38
C GLN A 30 -4.18 8.94 -16.53
N TYR A 31 -2.88 9.24 -16.55
CA TYR A 31 -2.25 10.35 -15.81
C TYR A 31 -1.63 11.39 -16.75
N PRO A 32 -2.40 12.04 -17.64
CA PRO A 32 -1.87 13.00 -18.61
C PRO A 32 -1.12 14.17 -17.94
N GLU A 33 -1.47 14.52 -16.71
CA GLU A 33 -0.81 15.57 -15.93
C GLU A 33 0.66 15.23 -15.60
N ARG A 34 0.95 13.95 -15.35
CA ARG A 34 2.31 13.45 -15.06
C ARG A 34 3.19 13.51 -16.31
N TYR A 35 2.62 13.14 -17.45
CA TYR A 35 3.25 13.31 -18.75
C TYR A 35 3.59 14.77 -19.03
N THR A 36 2.62 15.67 -18.87
CA THR A 36 2.84 17.11 -19.07
C THR A 36 3.90 17.66 -18.12
N TYR A 37 3.92 17.23 -16.86
CA TYR A 37 4.94 17.61 -15.89
C TYR A 37 6.34 17.19 -16.37
N LEU A 38 6.56 15.91 -16.68
CA LEU A 38 7.86 15.42 -17.11
C LEU A 38 8.32 16.01 -18.44
N GLN A 39 7.39 16.23 -19.39
CA GLN A 39 7.70 16.95 -20.62
C GLN A 39 8.21 18.36 -20.35
N LYS A 40 7.52 19.13 -19.48
CA LYS A 40 7.94 20.48 -19.13
C LYS A 40 9.33 20.49 -18.49
N ILE A 41 9.63 19.50 -17.64
CA ILE A 41 10.97 19.34 -17.06
C ILE A 41 12.00 19.07 -18.16
N PHE A 42 11.77 18.10 -19.05
CA PHE A 42 12.70 17.76 -20.13
C PHE A 42 12.93 18.94 -21.08
N ASP A 43 11.89 19.72 -21.39
CA ASP A 43 11.98 20.94 -22.20
C ASP A 43 12.79 22.03 -21.48
N THR A 44 12.56 22.22 -20.18
CA THR A 44 13.31 23.21 -19.37
C THR A 44 14.79 22.87 -19.29
N LEU A 45 15.11 21.57 -19.25
CA LEU A 45 16.48 21.06 -19.23
C LEU A 45 17.10 20.97 -20.63
N ASN A 46 16.36 21.31 -21.68
CA ASN A 46 16.79 21.17 -23.07
C ASN A 46 17.27 19.74 -23.40
N ILE A 47 16.55 18.73 -22.91
CA ILE A 47 16.81 17.31 -23.20
C ILE A 47 16.29 17.00 -24.62
N PRO A 48 17.12 16.45 -25.52
CA PRO A 48 16.71 16.11 -26.87
C PRO A 48 15.53 15.12 -26.93
N LYS A 49 14.59 15.35 -27.84
CA LYS A 49 13.41 14.48 -28.02
C LYS A 49 13.75 13.06 -28.47
N ASP A 50 14.92 12.85 -29.10
CA ASP A 50 15.43 11.54 -29.52
C ASP A 50 16.20 10.81 -28.40
N TYR A 51 16.38 11.44 -27.24
CA TYR A 51 17.12 10.89 -26.09
C TYR A 51 16.21 10.33 -25.00
N TYR A 52 14.89 10.45 -25.16
CA TYR A 52 13.94 9.87 -24.24
C TYR A 52 12.69 9.34 -24.95
N ASP A 53 12.10 8.28 -24.39
CA ASP A 53 10.81 7.74 -24.83
C ASP A 53 9.87 7.55 -23.66
N PHE A 54 8.62 8.01 -23.84
CA PHE A 54 7.51 7.58 -22.98
C PHE A 54 7.02 6.22 -23.46
N VAL A 55 7.24 5.20 -22.64
CA VAL A 55 6.80 3.83 -22.91
C VAL A 55 5.41 3.65 -22.35
N VAL A 56 4.44 3.75 -23.26
CA VAL A 56 3.02 3.70 -22.96
C VAL A 56 2.46 2.38 -23.47
N HIS A 57 2.26 1.40 -22.59
CA HIS A 57 1.86 0.06 -23.03
C HIS A 57 0.56 -0.42 -22.42
N THR A 58 0.47 -0.56 -21.10
CA THR A 58 -0.69 -1.17 -20.47
C THR A 58 -1.11 -0.43 -19.21
N HIS A 59 -2.41 -0.23 -19.06
CA HIS A 59 -3.04 0.08 -17.78
C HIS A 59 -3.81 -1.15 -17.31
N LYS A 60 -4.05 -1.27 -15.99
CA LYS A 60 -4.79 -2.40 -15.40
C LYS A 60 -6.15 -2.68 -16.05
N SER A 61 -6.80 -1.66 -16.63
CA SER A 61 -8.08 -1.77 -17.35
C SER A 61 -7.97 -2.47 -18.70
N ASP A 62 -6.79 -2.42 -19.31
CA ASP A 62 -6.57 -2.86 -20.69
C ASP A 62 -5.91 -4.25 -20.73
N MET A 63 -5.57 -4.81 -19.57
CA MET A 63 -4.94 -6.11 -19.44
C MET A 63 -5.96 -7.24 -19.43
N THR A 64 -5.77 -8.19 -20.35
CA THR A 64 -6.45 -9.48 -20.35
C THR A 64 -5.73 -10.48 -19.43
N ASP A 65 -6.44 -11.52 -18.98
CA ASP A 65 -5.81 -12.61 -18.21
C ASP A 65 -4.75 -13.35 -19.04
N GLU A 66 -4.90 -13.42 -20.37
CA GLU A 66 -3.87 -13.94 -21.27
C GLU A 66 -2.58 -13.12 -21.19
N THR A 67 -2.70 -11.79 -21.14
CA THR A 67 -1.56 -10.88 -20.98
C THR A 67 -0.89 -11.09 -19.63
N VAL A 68 -1.67 -11.23 -18.56
CA VAL A 68 -1.14 -11.56 -17.22
C VAL A 68 -0.36 -12.87 -17.26
N LEU A 69 -1.00 -13.93 -17.76
CA LEU A 69 -0.43 -15.28 -17.81
C LEU A 69 0.77 -15.37 -18.75
N LYS A 70 0.99 -14.42 -19.66
CA LYS A 70 2.21 -14.36 -20.47
C LYS A 70 3.46 -14.05 -19.62
N TYR A 71 3.35 -13.12 -18.67
CA TYR A 71 4.50 -12.57 -17.93
C TYR A 71 4.57 -13.03 -16.47
N TYR A 72 3.42 -13.36 -15.89
CA TYR A 72 3.26 -13.71 -14.48
C TYR A 72 2.72 -15.13 -14.30
N THR A 73 3.13 -15.76 -13.20
CA THR A 73 2.46 -16.93 -12.66
C THR A 73 1.43 -16.52 -11.62
N VAL A 74 0.27 -17.15 -11.64
CA VAL A 74 -0.79 -17.00 -10.63
C VAL A 74 -0.73 -18.09 -9.56
N ASP A 75 0.34 -18.87 -9.55
CA ASP A 75 0.62 -19.90 -8.55
C ASP A 75 1.02 -19.24 -7.21
N THR A 76 0.11 -19.30 -6.25
CA THR A 76 0.27 -18.70 -4.92
C THR A 76 1.30 -19.42 -4.06
N ASP A 77 1.54 -20.72 -4.27
CA ASP A 77 2.57 -21.48 -3.55
C ASP A 77 3.97 -21.05 -3.99
N ILE A 78 4.14 -20.76 -5.28
CA ILE A 78 5.37 -20.18 -5.80
C ILE A 78 5.61 -18.81 -5.16
N ARG A 79 4.60 -17.93 -5.16
CA ARG A 79 4.70 -16.60 -4.56
C ARG A 79 5.05 -16.68 -3.06
N ASP A 80 4.36 -17.53 -2.31
CA ASP A 80 4.60 -17.71 -0.87
C ASP A 80 6.04 -18.17 -0.57
N LYS A 81 6.60 -19.07 -1.41
CA LYS A 81 8.00 -19.49 -1.30
C LYS A 81 8.97 -18.35 -1.59
N GLU A 82 8.72 -17.54 -2.61
CA GLU A 82 9.58 -16.40 -2.97
C GLU A 82 9.51 -15.28 -1.93
N LEU A 83 8.33 -14.97 -1.41
CA LEU A 83 8.15 -14.02 -0.31
C LEU A 83 8.92 -14.44 0.95
N LYS A 84 8.95 -15.75 1.27
CA LYS A 84 9.77 -16.27 2.38
C LYS A 84 11.28 -16.09 2.15
N ILE A 85 11.75 -16.18 0.91
CA ILE A 85 13.18 -15.99 0.58
C ILE A 85 13.60 -14.54 0.83
N ILE A 86 12.75 -13.57 0.46
CA ILE A 86 13.03 -12.15 0.70
C ILE A 86 12.66 -11.68 2.11
N GLY A 87 11.87 -12.46 2.85
CA GLY A 87 11.48 -12.19 4.23
C GLY A 87 10.23 -11.34 4.40
N GLU A 88 9.33 -11.33 3.41
CA GLU A 88 8.13 -10.47 3.34
C GLU A 88 6.81 -11.26 3.44
N ASN A 89 6.84 -12.50 3.95
CA ASN A 89 5.69 -13.41 3.93
C ASN A 89 4.60 -13.13 4.99
N THR A 90 4.75 -12.08 5.80
CA THR A 90 3.84 -11.77 6.92
C THR A 90 2.86 -10.62 6.64
N TYR A 91 3.10 -9.79 5.62
CA TYR A 91 2.35 -8.53 5.44
C TYR A 91 1.69 -8.37 4.07
N LEU A 92 1.92 -9.29 3.14
CA LEU A 92 1.47 -9.16 1.75
C LEU A 92 0.31 -10.09 1.43
N THR A 93 -0.55 -9.64 0.51
CA THR A 93 -1.64 -10.45 -0.02
C THR A 93 -1.10 -11.61 -0.85
N LYS A 94 -1.81 -12.74 -0.79
CA LYS A 94 -1.53 -13.92 -1.62
C LYS A 94 -1.65 -13.63 -3.13
N ASP A 95 -2.44 -12.63 -3.50
CA ASP A 95 -2.60 -12.20 -4.88
C ASP A 95 -1.89 -10.86 -5.11
N ILE A 96 -1.26 -10.71 -6.28
CA ILE A 96 -0.70 -9.46 -6.77
C ILE A 96 -1.79 -8.68 -7.51
N SER A 97 -1.91 -7.38 -7.25
CA SER A 97 -2.92 -6.56 -7.92
C SER A 97 -2.64 -6.44 -9.43
N ARG A 98 -3.69 -6.27 -10.24
CA ARG A 98 -3.52 -5.98 -11.69
C ARG A 98 -2.73 -4.70 -11.94
N GLY A 99 -2.77 -3.72 -11.03
CA GLY A 99 -1.95 -2.52 -11.09
C GLY A 99 -0.46 -2.83 -10.96
N ASN A 100 -0.08 -3.66 -9.98
CA ASN A 100 1.29 -4.11 -9.79
C ASN A 100 1.79 -4.96 -10.96
N ILE A 101 0.96 -5.88 -11.47
CA ILE A 101 1.29 -6.67 -12.68
C ILE A 101 1.51 -5.73 -13.87
N SER A 102 0.63 -4.75 -14.08
CA SER A 102 0.73 -3.78 -15.18
C SER A 102 2.03 -2.99 -15.11
N CYS A 103 2.41 -2.51 -13.92
CA CYS A 103 3.70 -1.85 -13.70
C CYS A 103 4.86 -2.77 -14.11
N GLY A 104 4.89 -4.01 -13.60
CA GLY A 104 5.96 -4.95 -13.93
C GLY A 104 6.04 -5.31 -15.42
N ILE A 105 4.91 -5.47 -16.10
CA ILE A 105 4.87 -5.70 -17.55
C ILE A 105 5.46 -4.50 -18.31
N ASN A 106 5.18 -3.26 -17.88
CA ASN A 106 5.75 -2.09 -18.53
C ASN A 106 7.29 -2.03 -18.37
N HIS A 107 7.84 -2.42 -17.22
CA HIS A 107 9.30 -2.57 -17.07
C HIS A 107 9.87 -3.69 -17.95
N ILE A 108 9.20 -4.84 -18.04
CA ILE A 108 9.62 -5.94 -18.95
C ILE A 108 9.66 -5.46 -20.40
N ASN A 109 8.65 -4.70 -20.84
CA ASN A 109 8.60 -4.16 -22.20
C ASN A 109 9.75 -3.16 -22.46
N ILE A 110 10.11 -2.33 -21.47
CA ILE A 110 11.31 -1.48 -21.55
C ILE A 110 12.56 -2.35 -21.72
N TRP A 111 12.70 -3.40 -20.91
CA TRP A 111 13.86 -4.30 -21.03
C TRP A 111 13.96 -4.96 -22.40
N GLN A 112 12.82 -5.36 -23.00
CA GLN A 112 12.78 -5.88 -24.38
C GLN A 112 13.30 -4.84 -25.37
N LYS A 113 12.77 -3.61 -25.32
CA LYS A 113 13.22 -2.51 -26.19
C LYS A 113 14.72 -2.25 -26.05
N VAL A 114 15.24 -2.18 -24.83
CA VAL A 114 16.66 -1.97 -24.57
C VAL A 114 17.50 -3.05 -25.26
N THR A 115 17.08 -4.32 -25.20
CA THR A 115 17.81 -5.42 -25.86
C THR A 115 17.82 -5.36 -27.38
N GLU A 116 16.85 -4.66 -27.97
CA GLU A 116 16.72 -4.46 -29.43
C GLU A 116 17.49 -3.22 -29.93
N THR A 117 18.01 -2.40 -29.02
CA THR A 117 18.79 -1.19 -29.35
C THR A 117 20.30 -1.39 -29.13
N GLU A 118 21.12 -0.44 -29.60
CA GLU A 118 22.57 -0.39 -29.29
C GLU A 118 22.89 0.36 -27.98
N TYR A 119 21.87 0.71 -27.19
CA TYR A 119 22.07 1.39 -25.91
C TYR A 119 22.69 0.45 -24.88
N ASN A 120 23.79 0.86 -24.26
CA ASN A 120 24.48 0.10 -23.23
C ASN A 120 23.86 0.35 -21.86
N ASN A 121 23.72 1.61 -21.48
CA ASN A 121 23.16 2.03 -20.20
C ASN A 121 21.95 2.92 -20.43
N VAL A 122 20.88 2.68 -19.68
CA VAL A 122 19.65 3.46 -19.79
C VAL A 122 19.17 3.90 -18.41
N LEU A 123 18.60 5.10 -18.36
CA LEU A 123 17.86 5.60 -17.20
C LEU A 123 16.39 5.23 -17.39
N VAL A 124 15.80 4.58 -16.41
CA VAL A 124 14.37 4.28 -16.38
C VAL A 124 13.72 5.08 -15.25
N LEU A 125 12.60 5.74 -15.57
CA LEU A 125 11.81 6.57 -14.68
C LEU A 125 10.35 6.09 -14.74
N GLU A 126 9.62 6.10 -13.62
CA GLU A 126 8.16 6.05 -13.61
C GLU A 126 7.58 7.47 -13.75
N ASP A 127 6.33 7.59 -14.21
CA ASP A 127 5.72 8.88 -14.48
C ASP A 127 5.42 9.72 -13.23
N ASP A 128 5.50 9.14 -12.04
CA ASP A 128 5.25 9.81 -10.78
C ASP A 128 6.50 10.31 -10.07
N ILE A 129 7.69 10.19 -10.67
CA ILE A 129 8.92 10.75 -10.11
C ILE A 129 8.87 12.28 -10.09
N ILE A 130 9.41 12.86 -9.01
CA ILE A 130 9.46 14.31 -8.78
C ILE A 130 10.91 14.79 -8.85
N PHE A 131 11.15 15.80 -9.68
CA PHE A 131 12.38 16.57 -9.72
C PHE A 131 12.37 17.63 -8.63
N GLN A 132 13.31 17.53 -7.70
CA GLN A 132 13.59 18.51 -6.65
C GLN A 132 14.76 19.42 -7.05
N GLN A 133 15.06 20.40 -6.21
CA GLN A 133 16.09 21.41 -6.47
C GLN A 133 17.47 20.79 -6.80
N ASP A 134 17.88 19.74 -6.09
CA ASP A 134 19.19 19.10 -6.27
C ASP A 134 19.16 17.88 -7.20
N THR A 135 18.01 17.51 -7.76
CA THR A 135 17.87 16.29 -8.58
C THR A 135 18.84 16.28 -9.75
N ILE A 136 19.02 17.41 -10.45
CA ILE A 136 19.91 17.48 -11.62
C ILE A 136 21.38 17.33 -11.22
N LYS A 137 21.80 18.00 -10.14
CA LYS A 137 23.15 17.88 -9.61
C LYS A 137 23.44 16.43 -9.23
N ASN A 138 22.57 15.83 -8.42
CA ASN A 138 22.75 14.45 -7.94
C ASN A 138 22.70 13.44 -9.09
N LEU A 139 21.87 13.67 -10.12
CA LEU A 139 21.83 12.80 -11.29
C LEU A 139 23.12 12.86 -12.10
N VAL A 140 23.69 14.05 -12.31
CA VAL A 140 24.98 14.21 -13.01
C VAL A 140 26.10 13.50 -12.22
N GLU A 141 26.15 13.71 -10.91
CA GLU A 141 27.14 13.04 -10.04
C GLU A 141 26.97 11.52 -10.08
N ALA A 142 25.74 11.01 -9.98
CA ALA A 142 25.44 9.60 -10.10
C ALA A 142 25.92 9.03 -11.44
N THR A 143 25.60 9.65 -12.56
CA THR A 143 25.96 9.06 -13.86
C THR A 143 27.46 9.12 -14.15
N MET A 144 28.18 10.08 -13.55
CA MET A 144 29.66 10.12 -13.57
C MET A 144 30.30 9.00 -12.72
N GLN A 145 29.65 8.59 -11.63
CA GLN A 145 30.18 7.63 -10.66
C GLN A 145 29.60 6.21 -10.81
N LEU A 146 29.00 5.87 -11.95
CA LEU A 146 28.42 4.54 -12.15
C LEU A 146 29.46 3.44 -11.84
N PRO A 147 29.09 2.41 -11.05
CA PRO A 147 29.98 1.29 -10.78
C PRO A 147 30.38 0.60 -12.08
N LYS A 148 31.62 0.12 -12.19
CA LYS A 148 32.08 -0.61 -13.41
C LYS A 148 31.28 -1.88 -13.70
N LYS A 149 30.76 -2.53 -12.65
CA LYS A 149 29.93 -3.74 -12.73
C LYS A 149 28.70 -3.55 -11.83
N PHE A 150 27.54 -3.45 -12.46
CA PHE A 150 26.25 -3.33 -11.81
C PHE A 150 25.16 -3.99 -12.64
N SER A 151 24.01 -4.24 -12.02
CA SER A 151 22.77 -4.60 -12.70
C SER A 151 21.73 -3.51 -12.56
N PHE A 152 21.58 -2.98 -11.35
CA PHE A 152 20.71 -1.84 -11.07
C PHE A 152 21.42 -0.84 -10.16
N CYS A 153 21.26 0.43 -10.49
CA CYS A 153 21.55 1.54 -9.63
C CYS A 153 20.24 2.27 -9.31
N SER A 154 19.64 1.99 -8.14
CA SER A 154 18.39 2.62 -7.68
C SER A 154 18.65 4.07 -7.29
N LEU A 155 17.87 4.98 -7.86
CA LEU A 155 18.04 6.43 -7.74
C LEU A 155 17.00 7.11 -6.84
N GLU A 156 15.97 6.39 -6.41
CA GLU A 156 14.88 6.95 -5.59
C GLU A 156 15.04 6.70 -4.09
N GLU A 157 14.28 7.44 -3.28
CA GLU A 157 14.21 7.25 -1.83
C GLU A 157 13.50 5.95 -1.43
N GLY A 158 12.43 5.58 -2.15
CA GLY A 158 11.67 4.32 -2.05
C GLY A 158 11.30 3.85 -0.64
N ALA A 159 10.03 3.99 -0.26
CA ALA A 159 9.46 3.48 1.00
C ALA A 159 10.24 3.87 2.28
N GLY A 160 11.01 4.97 2.23
CA GLY A 160 11.84 5.44 3.35
C GLY A 160 13.06 4.56 3.66
N LEU A 161 13.50 3.71 2.72
CA LEU A 161 14.65 2.83 2.87
C LEU A 161 15.97 3.62 2.78
N LYS A 162 16.59 3.88 3.94
CA LYS A 162 17.83 4.67 4.03
C LYS A 162 19.08 3.78 3.96
N VAL A 163 20.09 4.21 3.20
CA VAL A 163 21.41 3.54 3.14
C VAL A 163 22.01 3.32 4.53
N THR A 164 21.82 4.28 5.44
CA THR A 164 22.28 4.21 6.84
C THR A 164 21.65 3.08 7.65
N ASN A 165 20.45 2.62 7.26
CA ASN A 165 19.74 1.55 7.95
C ASN A 165 20.17 0.16 7.46
N TYR A 166 20.72 0.04 6.25
CA TYR A 166 20.90 -1.26 5.58
C TYR A 166 22.33 -1.55 5.09
N ILE A 167 23.15 -0.54 4.81
CA ILE A 167 24.44 -0.73 4.13
C ILE A 167 25.62 -0.33 5.01
N THR A 168 25.68 0.93 5.47
CA THR A 168 26.82 1.42 6.28
C THR A 168 26.40 2.54 7.22
N LYS A 169 27.01 2.57 8.41
CA LYS A 169 26.90 3.69 9.36
C LYS A 169 27.80 4.88 8.99
N ASN A 170 28.85 4.63 8.22
CA ASN A 170 29.78 5.65 7.74
C ASN A 170 29.50 5.88 6.26
N ILE A 171 28.83 6.98 5.96
CA ILE A 171 28.62 7.47 4.61
C ILE A 171 29.82 8.32 4.22
N ASP A 172 30.40 8.01 3.08
CA ASP A 172 31.35 8.87 2.39
C ASP A 172 30.58 9.80 1.44
N GLN A 173 30.74 11.11 1.60
CA GLN A 173 30.04 12.11 0.79
C GLN A 173 30.53 12.13 -0.66
N ASP A 174 31.73 11.61 -0.93
CA ASP A 174 32.30 11.54 -2.27
C ASP A 174 31.83 10.28 -3.05
N VAL A 175 31.16 9.34 -2.38
CA VAL A 175 30.66 8.09 -2.97
C VAL A 175 29.17 8.16 -3.19
N MET A 176 28.75 8.12 -4.46
CA MET A 176 27.34 8.17 -4.80
C MET A 176 26.63 6.81 -4.69
N PHE A 177 27.31 5.69 -4.95
CA PHE A 177 26.68 4.37 -5.02
C PHE A 177 27.21 3.38 -3.99
N TYR A 178 26.28 2.80 -3.25
CA TYR A 178 26.56 1.79 -2.23
C TYR A 178 25.97 0.45 -2.65
N LYS A 179 26.81 -0.59 -2.73
CA LYS A 179 26.36 -1.94 -3.04
C LYS A 179 25.52 -2.48 -1.89
N VAL A 180 24.33 -2.99 -2.20
CA VAL A 180 23.40 -3.52 -1.20
C VAL A 180 23.78 -4.96 -0.84
N PRO A 181 24.18 -5.26 0.42
CA PRO A 181 24.69 -6.58 0.76
C PRO A 181 23.66 -7.72 0.61
N ASP A 182 22.38 -7.46 0.85
CA ASP A 182 21.30 -8.44 0.67
C ASP A 182 20.65 -8.39 -0.72
N GLY A 183 21.12 -7.50 -1.61
CA GLY A 183 20.61 -7.33 -2.96
C GLY A 183 19.23 -6.68 -3.05
N ARG A 184 18.75 -6.03 -1.99
CA ARG A 184 17.44 -5.36 -1.98
C ARG A 184 17.35 -4.22 -2.99
N MET A 185 16.24 -4.18 -3.73
CA MET A 185 15.81 -3.03 -4.53
C MET A 185 14.94 -2.12 -3.66
N ARG A 186 15.00 -0.79 -3.83
CA ARG A 186 14.10 0.13 -3.08
C ARG A 186 12.68 0.06 -3.63
N CYS A 187 12.48 0.66 -4.81
CA CYS A 187 11.31 0.53 -5.67
C CYS A 187 11.81 0.52 -7.13
N THR A 188 10.92 0.64 -8.11
CA THR A 188 11.26 0.77 -9.54
C THR A 188 10.97 2.14 -10.15
N GLY A 189 10.61 3.12 -9.32
CA GLY A 189 10.30 4.49 -9.72
C GLY A 189 11.47 5.17 -10.43
N SER A 190 12.72 4.92 -10.02
CA SER A 190 13.88 5.34 -10.82
C SER A 190 15.12 4.48 -10.64
N TYR A 191 15.72 4.08 -11.76
CA TYR A 191 16.98 3.33 -11.76
C TYR A 191 17.76 3.47 -13.05
N ILE A 192 19.08 3.24 -12.97
CA ILE A 192 19.94 2.99 -14.13
C ILE A 192 20.18 1.49 -14.25
N THR A 193 20.04 0.94 -15.45
CA THR A 193 20.36 -0.45 -15.78
C THR A 193 21.11 -0.53 -17.11
N ASN A 194 21.48 -1.74 -17.52
CA ASN A 194 22.21 -1.98 -18.76
C ASN A 194 21.63 -3.12 -19.60
N LYS A 195 21.97 -3.12 -20.90
CA LYS A 195 21.47 -4.09 -21.89
C LYS A 195 21.69 -5.54 -21.48
N GLU A 196 22.87 -5.86 -20.92
CA GLU A 196 23.18 -7.22 -20.47
C GLU A 196 22.28 -7.65 -19.31
N THR A 197 21.99 -6.74 -18.38
CA THR A 197 21.05 -7.00 -17.29
C THR A 197 19.63 -7.20 -17.82
N CYS A 198 19.15 -6.35 -18.72
CA CYS A 198 17.85 -6.51 -19.38
C CYS A 198 17.72 -7.89 -20.04
N ARG A 199 18.72 -8.30 -20.84
CA ARG A 199 18.76 -9.60 -21.52
C ARG A 199 18.68 -10.77 -20.52
N ARG A 200 19.41 -10.65 -19.40
CA ARG A 200 19.42 -11.67 -18.35
C ARG A 200 18.06 -11.77 -17.64
N LEU A 201 17.43 -10.64 -17.31
CA LEU A 201 16.10 -10.62 -16.68
C LEU A 201 15.02 -11.19 -17.59
N LEU A 202 15.05 -10.87 -18.89
CA LEU A 202 14.15 -11.46 -19.88
C LEU A 202 14.36 -12.97 -19.98
N THR A 203 15.61 -13.43 -19.95
CA THR A 203 15.92 -14.88 -19.91
C THR A 203 15.35 -15.54 -18.66
N PHE A 204 15.42 -14.89 -17.51
CA PHE A 204 14.79 -15.38 -16.28
C PHE A 204 13.27 -15.47 -16.42
N ASN A 205 12.62 -14.40 -16.89
CA ASN A 205 11.17 -14.35 -17.05
C ASN A 205 10.65 -15.41 -18.06
N THR A 206 11.37 -15.64 -19.16
CA THR A 206 11.02 -16.69 -20.13
C THR A 206 11.12 -18.09 -19.54
N LYS A 207 12.14 -18.35 -18.71
CA LYS A 207 12.29 -19.66 -18.03
C LYS A 207 11.30 -19.83 -16.89
N ARG A 208 10.99 -18.75 -16.20
CA ARG A 208 10.08 -18.72 -15.07
C ARG A 208 9.42 -17.34 -14.97
N LYS A 209 8.12 -17.32 -15.22
CA LYS A 209 7.28 -16.12 -15.09
C LYS A 209 7.39 -15.54 -13.69
N PHE A 210 7.22 -14.24 -13.59
CA PHE A 210 7.30 -13.52 -12.31
C PHE A 210 6.15 -13.90 -11.40
N SER A 211 6.40 -13.90 -10.09
CA SER A 211 5.37 -14.16 -9.08
C SER A 211 5.22 -13.01 -8.07
N LEU A 212 6.15 -12.06 -8.12
CA LEU A 212 6.22 -10.91 -7.23
C LEU A 212 6.05 -9.59 -7.98
N GLU A 213 5.68 -8.55 -7.24
CA GLU A 213 5.79 -7.16 -7.65
C GLU A 213 7.19 -6.90 -8.21
N ILE A 214 7.31 -6.02 -9.20
CA ILE A 214 8.53 -5.90 -10.01
C ILE A 214 9.79 -5.60 -9.18
N ASP A 215 9.66 -4.70 -8.19
CA ASP A 215 10.70 -4.36 -7.23
C ASP A 215 11.07 -5.56 -6.33
N MET A 216 10.09 -6.30 -5.83
CA MET A 216 10.28 -7.50 -5.02
C MET A 216 10.88 -8.65 -5.83
N GLN A 217 10.52 -8.77 -7.11
CA GLN A 217 11.09 -9.75 -8.02
C GLN A 217 12.58 -9.47 -8.27
N LEU A 218 12.95 -8.19 -8.43
CA LEU A 218 14.35 -7.78 -8.50
C LEU A 218 15.08 -8.03 -7.19
N TRP A 219 14.45 -7.74 -6.04
CA TRP A 219 15.03 -8.08 -4.75
C TRP A 219 15.27 -9.59 -4.60
N LEU A 220 14.32 -10.44 -5.01
CA LEU A 220 14.54 -11.90 -5.01
C LEU A 220 15.79 -12.27 -5.80
N TYR A 221 15.97 -11.71 -7.00
CA TYR A 221 17.17 -11.97 -7.81
C TYR A 221 18.45 -11.43 -7.16
N GLY A 222 18.38 -10.28 -6.48
CA GLY A 222 19.51 -9.75 -5.72
C GLY A 222 19.86 -10.62 -4.51
N LYS A 223 18.84 -11.12 -3.79
CA LYS A 223 18.99 -12.04 -2.65
C LYS A 223 19.65 -13.35 -3.07
N LEU A 224 19.27 -13.86 -4.24
CA LEU A 224 19.85 -15.04 -4.88
C LEU A 224 21.20 -14.78 -5.58
N LYS A 225 21.75 -13.56 -5.49
CA LYS A 225 23.04 -13.15 -6.10
C LYS A 225 23.08 -13.30 -7.62
N LEU A 226 21.92 -13.20 -8.26
CA LEU A 226 21.79 -13.24 -9.72
C LEU A 226 21.99 -11.85 -10.35
N ILE A 227 21.77 -10.79 -9.58
CA ILE A 227 21.98 -9.39 -9.99
C ILE A 227 22.71 -8.61 -8.90
N ASP A 228 23.43 -7.57 -9.31
CA ASP A 228 24.10 -6.63 -8.41
C ASP A 228 23.32 -5.32 -8.32
N VAL A 229 22.80 -5.02 -7.13
CA VAL A 229 22.00 -3.82 -6.87
C VAL A 229 22.83 -2.82 -6.04
N TYR A 230 22.81 -1.56 -6.48
CA TYR A 230 23.42 -0.42 -5.82
C TYR A 230 22.35 0.63 -5.53
N TRP A 231 22.50 1.33 -4.42
CA TRP A 231 21.64 2.44 -4.02
C TRP A 231 22.41 3.75 -4.08
N ALA A 232 21.83 4.76 -4.75
CA ALA A 232 22.31 6.13 -4.68
C ALA A 232 22.13 6.71 -3.27
N TYR A 233 23.13 7.47 -2.81
CA TYR A 233 23.02 8.30 -1.62
C TYR A 233 23.77 9.64 -1.82
N PRO A 234 23.09 10.79 -1.71
CA PRO A 234 21.65 10.93 -1.44
C PRO A 234 20.77 10.36 -2.57
N PRO A 235 19.49 10.02 -2.31
CA PRO A 235 18.54 9.73 -3.37
C PRO A 235 18.45 10.90 -4.36
N VAL A 236 18.31 10.59 -5.64
CA VAL A 236 18.21 11.56 -6.74
C VAL A 236 16.75 12.01 -6.95
N PHE A 237 15.82 11.07 -6.80
CA PHE A 237 14.39 11.28 -7.05
C PHE A 237 13.54 10.94 -5.83
N VAL A 238 12.38 11.59 -5.75
CA VAL A 238 11.30 11.25 -4.82
C VAL A 238 10.09 10.77 -5.61
N GLN A 239 9.39 9.76 -5.10
CA GLN A 239 8.17 9.26 -5.73
C GLN A 239 6.96 10.09 -5.29
N GLY A 240 6.32 10.75 -6.26
CA GLY A 240 5.18 11.63 -6.05
C GLY A 240 3.94 10.90 -5.52
N SER A 241 3.77 9.63 -5.86
CA SER A 241 2.68 8.82 -5.29
C SER A 241 2.92 8.40 -3.84
N GLN A 242 4.18 8.32 -3.40
CA GLN A 242 4.54 7.99 -2.01
C GLN A 242 4.52 9.23 -1.10
N ASN A 243 4.84 10.41 -1.64
CA ASN A 243 4.83 11.66 -0.88
C ASN A 243 3.48 12.42 -0.92
N GLY A 244 2.46 11.84 -1.57
CA GLY A 244 1.11 12.41 -1.68
C GLY A 244 0.95 13.51 -2.73
N THR A 245 1.96 13.80 -3.55
CA THR A 245 1.85 14.74 -4.69
C THR A 245 0.89 14.21 -5.76
N TYR A 246 0.90 12.90 -5.98
CA TYR A 246 0.01 12.21 -6.93
C TYR A 246 -0.82 11.13 -6.22
N VAL A 247 -2.07 10.93 -6.65
CA VAL A 247 -2.85 9.76 -6.22
C VAL A 247 -2.25 8.51 -6.83
N SER A 248 -1.91 7.51 -6.02
CA SER A 248 -1.37 6.24 -6.53
C SER A 248 -2.39 5.48 -7.37
N GLY A 249 -2.04 5.15 -8.61
CA GLY A 249 -2.88 4.34 -9.51
C GLY A 249 -2.97 2.87 -9.13
N ILE A 250 -2.00 2.43 -8.34
CA ILE A 250 -1.86 1.06 -7.82
C ILE A 250 -2.65 0.92 -6.52
N GLN A 251 -2.61 1.93 -5.65
CA GLN A 251 -3.34 1.94 -4.37
C GLN A 251 -4.78 2.48 -4.50
N ASN A 252 -5.22 2.84 -5.70
CA ASN A 252 -6.63 3.12 -5.99
C ASN A 252 -7.43 1.81 -5.92
N THR A 253 -7.81 1.41 -4.71
CA THR A 253 -9.01 0.63 -4.46
C THR A 253 -10.19 1.48 -4.91
N ASN A 254 -11.04 0.92 -5.75
CA ASN A 254 -12.20 1.62 -6.29
C ASN A 254 -13.05 2.20 -5.15
N GLY A 255 -13.54 3.42 -5.37
CA GLY A 255 -14.20 4.24 -4.37
C GLY A 255 -15.23 3.48 -3.51
N VAL A 256 -15.13 3.72 -2.20
CA VAL A 256 -16.15 3.54 -1.15
C VAL A 256 -16.69 2.11 -0.93
N ASN A 257 -16.61 1.18 -1.89
CA ASN A 257 -17.15 -0.17 -1.75
C ASN A 257 -16.09 -1.26 -1.48
N GLU A 258 -14.81 -1.02 -1.83
CA GLU A 258 -13.73 -1.99 -1.57
C GLU A 258 -13.17 -1.91 -0.15
N SER A 259 -13.12 -0.73 0.47
CA SER A 259 -12.77 -0.59 1.89
C SER A 259 -13.73 -1.36 2.80
N HIS A 260 -15.02 -1.36 2.48
CA HIS A 260 -16.02 -2.19 3.17
C HIS A 260 -15.72 -3.68 3.00
N ASN A 261 -15.49 -4.17 1.77
CA ASN A 261 -15.22 -5.59 1.53
C ASN A 261 -13.88 -6.06 2.12
N VAL A 262 -12.85 -5.21 2.14
CA VAL A 262 -11.54 -5.52 2.74
C VAL A 262 -11.63 -5.57 4.26
N ILE A 263 -12.33 -4.62 4.89
CA ILE A 263 -12.55 -4.66 6.34
C ILE A 263 -13.46 -5.84 6.72
N ILE A 264 -14.47 -6.15 5.90
CA ILE A 264 -15.32 -7.34 6.06
C ILE A 264 -14.51 -8.63 5.93
N GLN A 265 -13.63 -8.76 4.93
CA GLN A 265 -12.76 -9.92 4.76
C GLN A 265 -11.74 -10.04 5.88
N ASN A 266 -11.18 -8.93 6.36
CA ASN A 266 -10.25 -8.92 7.49
C ASN A 266 -10.95 -9.30 8.81
N THR A 267 -12.18 -8.85 9.01
CA THR A 267 -13.01 -9.23 10.17
C THR A 267 -13.41 -10.70 10.09
N GLN A 268 -13.84 -11.19 8.93
CA GLN A 268 -14.18 -12.59 8.72
C GLN A 268 -12.95 -13.50 8.93
N ARG A 269 -11.79 -13.15 8.36
CA ARG A 269 -10.53 -13.87 8.58
C ARG A 269 -10.08 -13.83 10.04
N LEU A 270 -10.30 -12.73 10.74
CA LEU A 270 -10.02 -12.63 12.18
C LEU A 270 -10.92 -13.58 12.98
N LEU A 271 -12.22 -13.63 12.67
CA LEU A 271 -13.16 -14.54 13.33
C LEU A 271 -12.86 -16.02 13.02
N GLU A 272 -12.49 -16.34 11.78
CA GLU A 272 -12.02 -17.66 11.36
C GLU A 272 -10.71 -18.05 12.05
N TYR A 273 -9.73 -17.13 12.11
CA TYR A 273 -8.46 -17.32 12.81
C TYR A 273 -8.64 -17.55 14.32
N LEU A 274 -9.63 -16.89 14.93
CA LEU A 274 -9.99 -17.07 16.33
C LEU A 274 -10.87 -18.31 16.56
N GLY A 275 -11.14 -19.12 15.52
CA GLY A 275 -11.89 -20.38 15.62
C GLY A 275 -13.37 -20.19 15.93
N MET A 276 -13.96 -19.08 15.47
CA MET A 276 -15.33 -18.69 15.84
C MET A 276 -16.35 -19.15 14.79
N GLU A 277 -17.08 -20.23 15.09
CA GLU A 277 -18.27 -20.63 14.34
C GLU A 277 -19.54 -19.91 14.84
N SER A 278 -20.63 -19.97 14.05
CA SER A 278 -21.92 -19.28 14.24
C SER A 278 -22.63 -19.57 15.59
N ASN A 279 -23.60 -18.74 15.98
CA ASN A 279 -24.36 -18.76 17.27
C ASN A 279 -23.63 -18.22 18.52
N ARG A 280 -23.11 -16.99 18.50
CA ARG A 280 -22.57 -16.30 19.69
C ARG A 280 -23.40 -15.10 20.13
N ARG A 281 -23.18 -14.63 21.37
CA ARG A 281 -23.81 -13.43 21.92
C ARG A 281 -22.88 -12.23 21.75
N CYS A 282 -23.40 -11.17 21.12
CA CYS A 282 -22.69 -9.93 20.83
C CYS A 282 -23.43 -8.75 21.49
N ILE A 283 -22.69 -7.79 22.03
CA ILE A 283 -23.23 -6.47 22.39
C ILE A 283 -22.49 -5.43 21.57
N GLU A 284 -23.25 -4.53 20.96
CA GLU A 284 -22.73 -3.40 20.20
C GLU A 284 -23.22 -2.10 20.87
N ILE A 285 -22.29 -1.22 21.23
CA ILE A 285 -22.61 0.06 21.87
C ILE A 285 -22.22 1.18 20.91
N LYS A 286 -23.21 1.98 20.48
CA LYS A 286 -23.05 3.07 19.51
C LYS A 286 -23.40 4.41 20.13
N ASN A 287 -22.61 5.42 19.78
CA ASN A 287 -22.87 6.78 20.25
C ASN A 287 -23.42 7.73 19.17
N ASP A 288 -23.27 7.48 17.86
CA ASP A 288 -23.85 8.36 16.82
C ASP A 288 -23.92 7.75 15.40
N ASN A 289 -24.59 8.49 14.50
CA ASN A 289 -25.12 8.22 13.15
C ASN A 289 -24.23 7.56 12.06
N ASP A 290 -23.06 7.00 12.38
CA ASP A 290 -22.23 6.34 11.37
C ASP A 290 -22.72 4.93 11.01
N GLN A 291 -22.65 4.65 9.71
CA GLN A 291 -23.51 3.67 9.02
C GLN A 291 -23.42 2.24 9.56
N GLN A 292 -24.59 1.61 9.64
CA GLN A 292 -24.92 0.26 10.12
C GLN A 292 -24.25 -0.94 9.40
N ILE A 293 -23.12 -0.76 8.72
CA ILE A 293 -22.62 -1.74 7.73
C ILE A 293 -21.91 -2.93 8.39
N TYR A 294 -21.17 -2.70 9.49
CA TYR A 294 -20.40 -3.76 10.15
C TYR A 294 -21.27 -4.76 10.92
N SER A 295 -22.20 -4.27 11.75
CA SER A 295 -23.05 -5.15 12.54
C SER A 295 -24.02 -5.95 11.68
N ARG A 296 -24.56 -5.36 10.60
CA ARG A 296 -25.46 -6.06 9.67
C ARG A 296 -24.86 -7.35 9.10
N ASN A 297 -23.62 -7.31 8.60
CA ASN A 297 -22.98 -8.47 7.97
C ASN A 297 -22.52 -9.54 8.99
N LEU A 298 -22.05 -9.10 10.17
CA LEU A 298 -21.74 -10.01 11.28
C LEU A 298 -22.99 -10.79 11.70
N ILE A 299 -24.13 -10.09 11.81
CA ILE A 299 -25.40 -10.66 12.25
C ILE A 299 -26.02 -11.58 11.18
N GLU A 300 -26.09 -11.13 9.92
CA GLU A 300 -26.70 -11.88 8.81
C GLU A 300 -25.96 -13.19 8.49
N ARG A 301 -24.64 -13.25 8.69
CA ARG A 301 -23.82 -14.42 8.32
C ARG A 301 -23.48 -15.38 9.47
N HIS A 302 -23.47 -14.91 10.72
CA HIS A 302 -22.99 -15.71 11.86
C HIS A 302 -24.04 -15.95 12.96
N ASN A 303 -25.30 -15.56 12.72
CA ASN A 303 -26.44 -15.82 13.60
C ASN A 303 -26.22 -15.29 15.04
N PHE A 304 -25.65 -14.09 15.17
CA PHE A 304 -25.39 -13.48 16.47
C PHE A 304 -26.65 -12.86 17.09
N SER A 305 -26.87 -13.11 18.39
CA SER A 305 -27.82 -12.32 19.17
C SER A 305 -27.15 -11.00 19.54
N THR A 306 -27.65 -9.89 18.99
CA THR A 306 -27.04 -8.55 19.20
C THR A 306 -27.96 -7.66 20.02
N LEU A 307 -27.39 -7.01 21.04
CA LEU A 307 -27.96 -5.86 21.74
C LEU A 307 -27.27 -4.60 21.24
N THR A 308 -27.99 -3.74 20.53
CA THR A 308 -27.50 -2.43 20.07
C THR A 308 -28.10 -1.32 20.94
N LEU A 309 -27.25 -0.45 21.48
CA LEU A 309 -27.63 0.79 22.16
C LEU A 309 -27.22 1.98 21.28
N SER A 310 -28.12 2.92 21.00
CA SER A 310 -27.86 4.10 20.14
C SER A 310 -28.61 5.34 20.63
N ASN A 311 -28.05 6.54 20.41
CA ASN A 311 -28.70 7.82 20.72
C ASN A 311 -29.49 8.35 19.50
N ASN A 312 -30.81 8.52 19.67
CA ASN A 312 -31.77 9.27 18.84
C ASN A 312 -31.62 9.29 17.30
N ASP A 313 -32.38 8.41 16.62
CA ASP A 313 -33.08 8.79 15.38
C ASP A 313 -34.42 8.05 15.25
N ALA A 314 -35.53 8.78 15.40
CA ALA A 314 -36.89 8.24 15.35
C ALA A 314 -37.24 7.63 13.98
N ASN A 315 -36.60 8.07 12.89
CA ASN A 315 -36.80 7.48 11.56
C ASN A 315 -36.09 6.13 11.41
N MET A 316 -34.99 5.92 12.14
CA MET A 316 -34.29 4.63 12.17
C MET A 316 -35.04 3.57 12.99
N VAL A 317 -35.73 3.97 14.06
CA VAL A 317 -36.53 3.05 14.89
C VAL A 317 -37.56 2.28 14.07
N ASN A 318 -38.21 2.94 13.12
CA ASN A 318 -39.23 2.31 12.29
C ASN A 318 -38.62 1.37 11.24
N LYS A 319 -37.47 1.71 10.63
CA LYS A 319 -36.72 0.79 9.75
C LYS A 319 -36.19 -0.44 10.49
N MET A 320 -35.74 -0.27 11.73
CA MET A 320 -35.16 -1.36 12.53
C MET A 320 -36.22 -2.30 13.13
N LYS A 321 -37.43 -1.79 13.43
CA LYS A 321 -38.58 -2.63 13.81
C LYS A 321 -39.01 -3.59 12.71
N GLU A 322 -38.90 -3.19 11.44
CA GLU A 322 -39.13 -4.09 10.30
C GLU A 322 -38.00 -5.12 10.14
N MET A 323 -36.74 -4.74 10.40
CA MET A 323 -35.58 -5.63 10.32
C MET A 323 -35.54 -6.69 11.44
N ASN A 324 -36.02 -6.38 12.64
CA ASN A 324 -36.14 -7.33 13.77
C ASN A 324 -37.09 -8.51 13.48
N LYS A 325 -37.96 -8.44 12.46
CA LYS A 325 -38.82 -9.56 12.05
C LYS A 325 -38.09 -10.63 11.23
N MET A 326 -36.90 -10.35 10.69
CA MET A 326 -36.15 -11.27 9.81
C MET A 326 -34.92 -11.92 10.46
N LEU A 327 -34.41 -11.39 11.57
CA LEU A 327 -33.18 -11.85 12.23
C LEU A 327 -33.39 -11.88 13.75
N SER A 328 -32.75 -12.82 14.47
CA SER A 328 -32.81 -12.99 15.93
C SER A 328 -32.08 -11.85 16.71
N ILE A 329 -32.44 -10.59 16.44
CA ILE A 329 -31.81 -9.38 16.96
C ILE A 329 -32.73 -8.77 18.02
N LYS A 330 -32.17 -8.41 19.19
CA LYS A 330 -32.89 -7.63 20.21
C LYS A 330 -32.32 -6.22 20.23
N HIS A 331 -32.90 -5.35 19.41
CA HIS A 331 -32.56 -3.93 19.40
C HIS A 331 -33.26 -3.19 20.54
N VAL A 332 -32.50 -2.42 21.34
CA VAL A 332 -33.07 -1.62 22.43
C VAL A 332 -32.83 -0.17 22.12
N HIS A 333 -33.90 0.49 21.68
CA HIS A 333 -33.86 1.92 21.43
C HIS A 333 -33.92 2.67 22.74
N MET A 334 -33.01 3.63 22.91
CA MET A 334 -32.88 4.41 24.12
C MET A 334 -33.43 5.82 23.91
N GLN A 335 -34.27 6.30 24.83
CA GLN A 335 -34.77 7.67 24.83
C GLN A 335 -33.83 8.65 25.55
N THR A 336 -32.85 8.13 26.29
CA THR A 336 -31.86 8.90 27.05
C THR A 336 -30.47 8.63 26.52
N ASN A 337 -29.59 9.64 26.53
CA ASN A 337 -28.19 9.49 26.13
C ASN A 337 -27.52 8.36 26.92
N ILE A 338 -26.74 7.52 26.23
CA ILE A 338 -25.86 6.54 26.87
C ILE A 338 -24.78 7.31 27.64
N THR A 339 -24.71 7.09 28.95
CA THR A 339 -23.69 7.66 29.83
C THR A 339 -23.02 6.55 30.61
N ASN A 340 -21.83 6.84 31.17
CA ASN A 340 -21.16 5.90 32.07
C ASN A 340 -22.06 5.49 33.25
N ASP A 341 -22.94 6.38 33.70
CA ASP A 341 -23.81 6.14 34.86
C ASP A 341 -24.98 5.18 34.57
N ASN A 342 -25.48 5.13 33.32
CA ASN A 342 -26.66 4.35 32.98
C ASN A 342 -26.37 3.06 32.19
N ILE A 343 -25.25 2.99 31.48
CA ILE A 343 -24.96 1.90 30.53
C ILE A 343 -24.95 0.52 31.17
N ALA A 344 -24.44 0.46 32.40
CA ALA A 344 -24.41 -0.72 33.24
C ALA A 344 -25.83 -1.30 33.46
N HIS A 345 -26.74 -0.44 33.89
CA HIS A 345 -28.12 -0.81 34.16
C HIS A 345 -28.82 -1.30 32.88
N LEU A 346 -28.58 -0.60 31.77
CA LEU A 346 -29.23 -0.83 30.50
C LEU A 346 -28.81 -2.15 29.86
N ILE A 347 -27.53 -2.48 29.96
CA ILE A 347 -27.05 -3.82 29.60
C ILE A 347 -27.77 -4.82 30.50
N LYS A 348 -27.75 -4.67 31.83
CA LYS A 348 -28.37 -5.65 32.74
C LYS A 348 -29.86 -5.92 32.48
N GLU A 349 -30.66 -4.89 32.16
CA GLU A 349 -32.10 -5.06 31.86
C GLU A 349 -32.37 -5.75 30.53
N ASN A 350 -31.46 -5.59 29.58
CA ASN A 350 -31.69 -5.99 28.19
C ASN A 350 -30.86 -7.18 27.74
N TYR A 351 -29.84 -7.52 28.52
CA TYR A 351 -28.89 -8.59 28.27
C TYR A 351 -29.53 -9.97 28.43
N PHE A 352 -28.98 -10.93 27.69
CA PHE A 352 -29.40 -12.32 27.70
C PHE A 352 -28.64 -13.09 28.78
N GLU A 353 -29.31 -13.88 29.62
CA GLU A 353 -28.62 -14.71 30.63
C GLU A 353 -27.47 -15.55 30.03
N GLY A 354 -26.25 -15.38 30.54
CA GLY A 354 -25.04 -16.17 30.25
C GLY A 354 -23.82 -15.35 29.76
N ALA A 355 -22.72 -16.02 29.39
CA ALA A 355 -21.45 -15.37 29.03
C ALA A 355 -21.48 -14.61 27.69
N LEU A 356 -20.99 -13.36 27.68
CA LEU A 356 -20.82 -12.58 26.46
C LEU A 356 -19.60 -13.09 25.71
N ASP A 357 -19.71 -13.26 24.39
CA ASP A 357 -18.57 -13.67 23.59
C ASP A 357 -17.85 -12.46 22.94
N ILE A 358 -18.60 -11.45 22.49
CA ILE A 358 -18.06 -10.30 21.76
C ILE A 358 -18.65 -8.98 22.27
N LEU A 359 -17.80 -8.01 22.61
CA LEU A 359 -18.18 -6.62 22.88
C LEU A 359 -17.64 -5.72 21.76
N VAL A 360 -18.51 -4.94 21.11
CA VAL A 360 -18.15 -3.96 20.07
C VAL A 360 -18.44 -2.54 20.57
N LEU A 361 -17.42 -1.68 20.54
CA LEU A 361 -17.52 -0.26 20.90
C LEU A 361 -17.25 0.61 19.69
N ASP A 362 -18.19 1.50 19.33
CA ASP A 362 -18.10 2.29 18.09
C ASP A 362 -17.21 3.54 18.18
N LYS A 363 -16.74 3.85 19.38
CA LYS A 363 -15.73 4.87 19.64
C LYS A 363 -14.82 4.38 20.76
N TYR A 364 -13.53 4.68 20.67
CA TYR A 364 -12.62 4.47 21.80
C TYR A 364 -12.94 5.49 22.90
N ASP A 365 -13.74 5.06 23.87
CA ASP A 365 -13.95 5.75 25.13
C ASP A 365 -13.28 4.91 26.23
N LYS A 366 -12.12 5.39 26.68
CA LYS A 366 -11.28 4.70 27.66
C LYS A 366 -11.98 4.56 29.00
N ASP A 367 -12.74 5.56 29.41
CA ASP A 367 -13.41 5.58 30.71
C ASP A 367 -14.61 4.64 30.67
N LEU A 368 -15.35 4.63 29.56
CA LEU A 368 -16.43 3.68 29.32
C LEU A 368 -15.91 2.23 29.26
N LEU A 369 -14.84 1.97 28.51
CA LEU A 369 -14.24 0.65 28.41
C LEU A 369 -13.75 0.17 29.79
N PHE A 370 -13.05 1.03 30.53
CA PHE A 370 -12.57 0.70 31.87
C PHE A 370 -13.74 0.43 32.82
N PHE A 371 -14.79 1.26 32.78
CA PHE A 371 -16.00 1.06 33.57
C PHE A 371 -16.70 -0.27 33.24
N LEU A 372 -16.86 -0.62 31.97
CA LEU A 372 -17.46 -1.90 31.54
C LEU A 372 -16.62 -3.12 31.96
N LEU A 373 -15.29 -2.99 32.00
CA LEU A 373 -14.38 -4.05 32.43
C LEU A 373 -14.31 -4.20 33.96
N THR A 374 -14.63 -3.16 34.72
CA THR A 374 -14.44 -3.12 36.18
C THR A 374 -15.75 -3.17 36.97
N THR A 375 -16.87 -2.76 36.38
CA THR A 375 -18.18 -2.93 37.01
C THR A 375 -18.64 -4.37 36.86
N SER A 376 -19.07 -4.96 37.97
CA SER A 376 -19.41 -6.39 38.17
C SER A 376 -20.58 -6.92 37.32
N ILE A 377 -20.97 -6.21 36.27
CA ILE A 377 -21.83 -6.75 35.22
C ILE A 377 -20.91 -7.64 34.43
N ILE A 378 -20.97 -8.95 34.69
CA ILE A 378 -20.06 -9.94 34.09
C ILE A 378 -20.34 -10.02 32.59
N ILE A 379 -19.75 -9.08 31.89
CA ILE A 379 -19.41 -9.12 30.50
C ILE A 379 -17.91 -9.44 30.56
N ASN A 380 -17.56 -10.72 30.57
CA ASN A 380 -16.18 -11.12 30.33
C ASN A 380 -16.10 -11.51 28.85
N PRO A 381 -16.12 -10.53 27.94
CA PRO A 381 -16.11 -10.85 26.53
C PRO A 381 -14.80 -11.58 26.24
N LYS A 382 -14.87 -12.64 25.44
CA LYS A 382 -13.65 -13.26 24.93
C LYS A 382 -12.88 -12.29 24.04
N ILE A 383 -13.61 -11.38 23.38
CA ILE A 383 -13.09 -10.44 22.40
C ILE A 383 -13.74 -9.08 22.57
N ILE A 384 -12.91 -8.03 22.58
CA ILE A 384 -13.33 -6.63 22.54
C ILE A 384 -12.89 -6.05 21.21
N ILE A 385 -13.84 -5.51 20.45
CA ILE A 385 -13.60 -4.82 19.20
C ILE A 385 -13.90 -3.35 19.44
N ILE A 386 -12.93 -2.47 19.15
CA ILE A 386 -13.13 -1.03 19.23
C ILE A 386 -12.99 -0.49 17.82
N THR A 387 -14.10 -0.04 17.25
CA THR A 387 -14.09 0.76 16.04
C THR A 387 -13.91 2.21 16.50
N SER A 388 -12.95 2.93 15.96
CA SER A 388 -12.84 4.36 16.18
C SER A 388 -12.51 5.00 14.85
N ALA A 389 -13.40 5.84 14.34
CA ALA A 389 -12.98 6.91 13.44
C ALA A 389 -12.26 7.94 14.32
N MET A 390 -10.95 8.12 14.14
CA MET A 390 -10.29 9.29 14.74
C MET A 390 -10.80 10.54 14.02
N GLU A 391 -11.59 11.35 14.72
CA GLU A 391 -11.87 12.74 14.31
C GLU A 391 -10.59 13.55 14.51
N HIS A 392 -9.76 13.73 13.48
CA HIS A 392 -8.77 14.81 13.49
C HIS A 392 -8.62 15.53 12.15
N THR A 393 -8.76 16.84 12.28
CA THR A 393 -8.41 17.94 11.37
C THR A 393 -6.94 17.85 10.93
N ASN A 394 -6.66 17.14 9.83
CA ASN A 394 -5.63 17.44 8.82
C ASN A 394 -5.54 16.25 7.85
N ILE A 395 -5.83 16.51 6.57
CA ILE A 395 -6.14 15.51 5.53
C ILE A 395 -4.91 14.71 5.03
N HIS A 396 -3.75 14.80 5.70
CA HIS A 396 -2.49 14.23 5.17
C HIS A 396 -1.98 12.93 5.81
N GLU A 397 -2.69 12.32 6.78
CA GLU A 397 -2.19 11.09 7.45
C GLU A 397 -3.20 9.92 7.56
N SER A 398 -4.31 9.95 6.83
CA SER A 398 -5.37 8.94 6.98
C SER A 398 -5.35 7.88 5.87
N TYR A 399 -4.47 6.88 6.00
CA TYR A 399 -4.69 5.55 5.45
C TYR A 399 -4.48 4.48 6.53
N THR A 400 -5.60 3.97 7.04
CA THR A 400 -5.78 2.68 7.71
C THR A 400 -4.97 2.44 9.00
N TYR A 401 -5.47 2.96 10.13
CA TYR A 401 -5.12 2.44 11.46
C TYR A 401 -6.39 1.94 12.17
N CYS A 402 -6.79 0.69 11.91
CA CYS A 402 -7.55 -0.06 12.91
C CYS A 402 -6.54 -0.60 13.92
N ASN A 403 -6.29 0.16 14.98
CA ASN A 403 -5.54 -0.34 16.14
C ASN A 403 -6.42 -1.37 16.88
N ILE A 404 -6.31 -2.65 16.51
CA ILE A 404 -6.75 -3.74 17.38
C ILE A 404 -5.71 -3.85 18.50
N MET A 405 -5.97 -3.18 19.64
CA MET A 405 -5.20 -3.44 20.85
C MET A 405 -5.54 -4.85 21.34
N ASN A 406 -4.64 -5.79 21.08
CA ASN A 406 -4.57 -7.05 21.84
C ASN A 406 -4.11 -6.74 23.27
N MET A 407 -5.01 -6.22 24.11
CA MET A 407 -4.82 -6.31 25.55
C MET A 407 -5.13 -7.74 26.01
N PHE A 408 -4.12 -8.61 25.94
CA PHE A 408 -4.12 -9.82 26.75
C PHE A 408 -3.98 -9.40 28.22
N ILE A 409 -5.10 -9.23 28.93
CA ILE A 409 -5.08 -9.34 30.39
C ILE A 409 -4.94 -10.84 30.69
N LYS A 410 -3.69 -11.32 30.72
CA LYS A 410 -3.39 -12.61 31.34
C LYS A 410 -3.70 -12.49 32.83
N LYS A 411 -4.58 -13.36 33.33
CA LYS A 411 -4.62 -13.72 34.74
C LYS A 411 -3.63 -14.85 34.98
#